data_AF-A0A919JLT1-F1
#
_entry.id   AF-A0A919JLT1-F1
#
_cell.length_a   1.000
_cell.length_b   1.000
_cell.length_c   1.000
_cell.angle_alpha   90.00
_cell.angle_beta   90.00
_cell.angle_gamma   90.00
#
_symmetry.space_group_name_H-M   'P 1'
#
loop_
_entity.id
_entity.type
_entity.pdbx_description
1 polymer ?
#
loop_
_entity_poly.entity_id
_entity_poly.type
_entity_poly.pdbx_seq_one_letter_code
_entity_poly.pdbx_strand_id
1 'polypeptide(L)'
;MRTNRDVLDHGPGTPMTLENVQAIAGRMGIDLRDVDVVIITDPEEIRYLDHMDAGAYTPSELHGAQIRLGPASFADEESLAATIAHEHTHVRQQRDGEHLSRPLRELEDTAYASEGPALERLRDNQP
;
A
#
# COMPACT_ATOMS: atom_id res chain seq x y z
N MET A 1 -9.10 -5.17 10.38
CA MET A 1 -7.72 -4.70 10.17
C MET A 1 -7.30 -3.90 11.39
N ARG A 2 -6.01 -3.90 11.75
CA ARG A 2 -5.48 -3.05 12.84
C ARG A 2 -5.38 -1.61 12.35
N THR A 3 -5.64 -0.62 13.19
CA THR A 3 -5.47 0.80 12.83
C THR A 3 -3.99 1.20 12.87
N ASN A 4 -3.64 2.37 12.32
CA ASN A 4 -2.26 2.84 12.32
C ASN A 4 -1.78 3.12 13.75
N ARG A 5 -2.62 3.75 14.58
CA ARG A 5 -2.33 3.93 16.01
C ARG A 5 -2.11 2.60 16.73
N ASP A 6 -2.97 1.60 16.50
CA ASP A 6 -2.87 0.28 17.13
C ASP A 6 -1.57 -0.44 16.78
N VAL A 7 -1.12 -0.35 15.52
CA VAL A 7 0.16 -0.92 15.11
C VAL A 7 1.35 -0.20 15.75
N LEU A 8 1.30 1.12 15.92
CA LEU A 8 2.37 1.83 16.62
C LEU A 8 2.46 1.49 18.10
N ASP A 9 1.30 1.43 18.77
CA ASP A 9 1.23 1.25 20.23
C ASP A 9 1.58 -0.19 20.64
N HIS A 10 1.25 -1.18 19.80
CA HIS A 10 1.43 -2.61 20.11
C HIS A 10 2.50 -3.30 19.25
N GLY A 11 3.10 -2.57 18.32
CA GLY A 11 4.13 -3.07 17.41
C GLY A 11 3.57 -3.68 16.12
N PRO A 12 4.35 -3.60 15.02
CA PRO A 12 3.98 -4.20 13.74
C PRO A 12 4.18 -5.71 13.74
N GLY A 13 3.38 -6.44 12.97
CA GLY A 13 3.54 -7.88 12.79
C GLY A 13 4.59 -8.25 11.75
N THR A 14 5.05 -7.27 10.95
CA THR A 14 6.15 -7.40 10.00
C THR A 14 7.05 -6.15 10.04
N PRO A 15 8.35 -6.21 9.69
CA PRO A 15 9.23 -5.06 9.82
C PRO A 15 8.77 -3.82 9.03
N MET A 16 8.68 -2.67 9.69
CA MET A 16 8.40 -1.35 9.10
C MET A 16 9.65 -0.76 8.45
N THR A 17 10.15 -1.39 7.39
CA THR A 17 11.37 -0.97 6.67
C THR A 17 11.17 -1.04 5.17
N LEU A 18 11.87 -0.18 4.42
CA LEU A 18 11.82 -0.20 2.95
C LEU A 18 12.34 -1.51 2.36
N GLU A 19 13.33 -2.12 3.01
CA GLU A 19 13.84 -3.45 2.62
C GLU A 19 12.73 -4.51 2.67
N ASN A 20 11.94 -4.53 3.75
CA ASN A 20 10.81 -5.45 3.86
C ASN A 20 9.73 -5.17 2.81
N VAL A 21 9.40 -3.90 2.55
CA VAL A 21 8.44 -3.52 1.51
C VAL A 21 8.91 -4.03 0.14
N GLN A 22 10.18 -3.82 -0.21
CA GLN A 22 10.76 -4.29 -1.48
C GLN A 22 10.78 -5.81 -1.59
N ALA A 23 11.11 -6.51 -0.50
CA ALA A 23 11.10 -7.97 -0.46
C ALA A 23 9.70 -8.54 -0.70
N ILE A 24 8.67 -8.00 -0.03
CA ILE A 24 7.27 -8.41 -0.19
C ILE A 24 6.76 -8.07 -1.59
N ALA A 25 7.03 -6.86 -2.09
CA ALA A 25 6.69 -6.47 -3.47
C ALA A 25 7.29 -7.43 -4.50
N GLY A 26 8.57 -7.77 -4.35
CA GLY A 26 9.29 -8.71 -5.22
C GLY A 26 8.66 -10.10 -5.24
N ARG A 27 8.22 -10.63 -4.09
CA ARG A 27 7.51 -11.93 -3.99
C ARG A 27 6.17 -11.94 -4.73
N MET A 28 5.53 -10.79 -4.90
CA MET A 28 4.30 -10.64 -5.68
C MET A 28 4.54 -10.35 -7.16
N GLY A 29 5.80 -10.18 -7.58
CA GLY A 29 6.15 -9.73 -8.92
C GLY A 29 5.83 -8.26 -9.19
N ILE A 30 5.73 -7.44 -8.14
CA ILE A 30 5.52 -5.99 -8.24
C ILE A 30 6.89 -5.29 -8.16
N ASP A 31 7.13 -4.37 -9.10
CA ASP A 31 8.35 -3.57 -9.15
C ASP A 31 8.05 -2.14 -8.67
N LEU A 32 8.73 -1.74 -7.59
CA LEU A 32 8.59 -0.40 -6.99
C LEU A 32 9.82 0.48 -7.23
N ARG A 33 10.78 0.08 -8.09
CA ARG A 33 12.04 0.81 -8.27
C ARG A 33 11.89 2.23 -8.80
N ASP A 34 10.79 2.52 -9.49
CA ASP A 34 10.48 3.85 -10.03
C ASP A 34 9.42 4.60 -9.19
N VAL A 35 9.08 4.07 -8.01
CA VAL A 35 8.13 4.66 -7.07
C VAL A 35 8.87 5.05 -5.80
N ASP A 36 8.72 6.31 -5.37
CA ASP A 36 9.17 6.74 -4.05
C ASP A 36 8.24 6.13 -2.99
N VAL A 37 8.76 5.27 -2.12
CA VAL A 37 7.96 4.67 -1.05
C VAL A 37 8.34 5.34 0.26
N VAL A 38 7.33 5.95 0.91
CA VAL A 38 7.49 6.61 2.21
C VAL A 38 6.76 5.80 3.27
N ILE A 39 7.47 5.42 4.33
CA ILE A 39 6.85 4.85 5.54
C ILE A 39 6.52 6.01 6.47
N ILE A 40 5.24 6.18 6.77
CA ILE A 40 4.74 7.30 7.54
C ILE A 40 5.07 7.09 9.02
N THR A 41 5.83 8.02 9.59
CA THR A 41 6.12 8.08 11.03
C THR A 41 5.54 9.34 11.68
N ASP A 42 5.00 10.27 10.89
CA ASP A 42 4.47 11.52 11.39
C ASP A 42 3.13 11.32 12.13
N PRO A 43 3.00 11.75 13.39
CA PRO A 43 1.79 11.50 14.18
C PRO A 43 0.53 12.21 13.69
N GLU A 44 0.63 13.31 12.94
CA GLU A 44 -0.52 14.00 12.33
C GLU A 44 -1.03 13.24 11.12
N GLU A 45 -0.12 12.81 10.26
CA GLU A 45 -0.46 12.01 9.09
C GLU A 45 -1.06 10.65 9.50
N ILE A 46 -0.52 10.01 10.55
CA ILE A 46 -1.10 8.79 11.13
C ILE A 46 -2.55 9.01 11.61
N ARG A 47 -2.83 10.15 12.28
CA ARG A 47 -4.20 10.49 12.71
C ARG A 47 -5.13 10.72 11.52
N TYR A 48 -4.61 11.34 10.46
CA TYR A 48 -5.35 11.55 9.23
C TYR A 48 -5.73 10.22 8.58
N LEU A 49 -4.79 9.28 8.46
CA LEU A 49 -5.08 7.94 7.94
C LEU A 49 -6.11 7.18 8.77
N ASP A 50 -5.99 7.20 10.10
CA ASP A 50 -6.97 6.57 10.98
C ASP A 50 -8.36 7.19 10.85
N HIS A 51 -8.45 8.51 10.62
CA HIS A 51 -9.73 9.18 10.36
C HIS A 51 -10.36 8.75 9.03
N MET A 52 -9.54 8.45 8.04
CA MET A 52 -9.95 7.98 6.71
C MET A 52 -10.15 6.46 6.64
N ASP A 53 -9.91 5.72 7.73
CA ASP A 53 -9.88 4.25 7.78
C ASP A 53 -8.93 3.65 6.72
N ALA A 54 -7.79 4.30 6.51
CA ALA A 54 -6.82 3.96 5.46
C ALA A 54 -5.50 3.43 6.02
N GLY A 55 -4.92 2.43 5.35
CA GLY A 55 -3.60 1.87 5.69
C GLY A 55 -2.44 2.52 4.92
N ALA A 56 -2.74 3.17 3.80
CA ALA A 56 -1.80 3.83 2.90
C ALA A 56 -2.57 4.79 1.97
N TYR A 57 -1.84 5.54 1.15
CA TYR A 57 -2.41 6.25 0.02
C TYR A 57 -1.34 6.58 -1.04
N THR A 58 -1.81 6.85 -2.26
CA THR A 58 -1.01 7.30 -3.40
C THR A 58 -1.37 8.76 -3.74
N PRO A 59 -0.51 9.75 -3.41
CA PRO A 59 -0.83 11.17 -3.61
C PRO A 59 -1.03 11.52 -5.10
N SER A 60 -2.26 11.91 -5.47
CA SER A 60 -2.65 12.19 -6.87
C SER A 60 -1.85 13.31 -7.53
N GLU A 61 -1.44 14.31 -6.75
CA GLU A 61 -0.66 15.46 -7.16
C GLU A 61 0.78 15.12 -7.55
N LEU A 62 1.24 13.91 -7.17
CA LEU A 62 2.54 13.37 -7.55
C LEU A 62 2.46 12.42 -8.76
N HIS A 63 1.28 12.29 -9.38
CA HIS A 63 1.09 11.59 -10.66
C HIS A 63 1.70 10.17 -10.69
N GLY A 64 1.48 9.39 -9.62
CA GLY A 64 1.99 8.02 -9.49
C GLY A 64 3.50 7.93 -9.24
N ALA A 65 4.12 9.00 -8.72
CA ALA A 65 5.53 8.98 -8.33
C ALA A 65 5.78 8.47 -6.91
N GLN A 66 4.77 8.46 -6.03
CA GLN A 66 4.94 8.13 -4.62
C GLN A 66 3.82 7.24 -4.06
N ILE A 67 4.17 6.30 -3.19
CA ILE A 67 3.26 5.57 -2.30
C ILE A 67 3.62 5.91 -0.86
N ARG A 68 2.62 6.14 -0.03
CA ARG A 68 2.82 6.44 1.40
C ARG A 68 2.12 5.38 2.24
N LEU A 69 2.92 4.60 2.97
CA LEU A 69 2.45 3.47 3.77
C LEU A 69 2.34 3.87 5.24
N GLY A 70 1.13 3.77 5.78
CA GLY A 70 0.87 3.92 7.20
C GLY A 70 1.23 2.65 8.00
N PRO A 71 1.42 2.76 9.32
CA PRO A 71 1.70 1.62 10.20
C PRO A 71 0.71 0.46 10.05
N ALA A 72 -0.57 0.71 9.79
CA ALA A 72 -1.59 -0.34 9.60
C ALA A 72 -1.23 -1.31 8.47
N SER A 73 -0.51 -0.85 7.43
CA SER A 73 0.01 -1.71 6.36
C SER A 73 0.92 -2.82 6.88
N PHE A 74 1.58 -2.61 8.03
CA PHE A 74 2.55 -3.55 8.61
C PHE A 74 1.95 -4.41 9.74
N ALA A 75 0.62 -4.53 9.79
CA ALA A 75 -0.08 -5.38 10.75
C ALA A 75 0.36 -6.85 10.66
N ASP A 76 0.61 -7.34 9.45
CA ASP A 76 1.20 -8.65 9.10
C ASP A 76 1.67 -8.62 7.62
N GLU A 77 2.33 -9.69 7.16
CA GLU A 77 2.83 -9.78 5.77
C GLU A 77 1.72 -9.72 4.72
N GLU A 78 0.56 -10.34 4.97
CA GLU A 78 -0.55 -10.35 4.00
C GLU A 78 -1.19 -8.96 3.87
N SER A 79 -1.35 -8.25 5.00
CA SER A 79 -1.81 -6.86 5.01
C SER A 79 -0.87 -5.97 4.20
N LEU A 80 0.45 -6.11 4.39
CA LEU A 80 1.43 -5.34 3.64
C LEU A 80 1.38 -5.65 2.14
N ALA A 81 1.28 -6.93 1.79
CA ALA A 81 1.18 -7.39 0.42
C ALA A 81 -0.08 -6.85 -0.29
N ALA A 82 -1.24 -6.97 0.35
CA ALA A 82 -2.49 -6.43 -0.16
C ALA A 82 -2.39 -4.92 -0.38
N THR A 83 -1.92 -4.17 0.60
CA THR A 83 -1.78 -2.71 0.48
C THR A 83 -0.78 -2.31 -0.62
N ILE A 84 0.37 -2.97 -0.75
CA ILE A 84 1.31 -2.69 -1.85
C ILE A 84 0.65 -2.90 -3.21
N ALA A 85 -0.11 -3.99 -3.38
CA ALA A 85 -0.80 -4.27 -4.64
C ALA A 85 -1.87 -3.22 -4.98
N HIS A 86 -2.64 -2.84 -3.97
CA HIS A 86 -3.66 -1.80 -4.05
C HIS A 86 -3.05 -0.46 -4.50
N GLU A 87 -2.05 0.04 -3.76
CA GLU A 87 -1.43 1.33 -4.04
C GLU A 87 -0.63 1.34 -5.35
N HIS A 88 0.03 0.22 -5.69
CA HIS A 88 0.69 0.11 -6.99
C HIS A 88 -0.31 0.16 -8.16
N THR A 89 -1.54 -0.32 -7.96
CA THR A 89 -2.62 -0.16 -8.95
C THR A 89 -2.98 1.31 -9.11
N HIS A 90 -3.08 2.08 -8.04
CA HIS A 90 -3.28 3.53 -8.12
C HIS A 90 -2.13 4.26 -8.79
N VAL A 91 -0.87 3.87 -8.53
CA VAL A 91 0.30 4.41 -9.24
C VAL A 91 0.13 4.24 -10.75
N ARG A 92 -0.28 3.06 -11.21
CA ARG A 92 -0.49 2.80 -12.65
C ARG A 92 -1.66 3.62 -13.19
N GLN A 93 -2.81 3.63 -12.51
CA GLN A 93 -3.96 4.43 -12.88
C GLN A 93 -3.64 5.93 -12.98
N GLN A 94 -2.76 6.44 -12.12
CA GLN A 94 -2.32 7.84 -12.15
C GLN A 94 -1.40 8.11 -13.35
N ARG A 95 -0.42 7.23 -13.60
CA ARG A 95 0.50 7.32 -14.75
C ARG A 95 -0.22 7.19 -16.09
N ASP A 96 -1.25 6.36 -16.15
CA ASP A 96 -2.08 6.14 -17.34
C ASP A 96 -3.17 7.23 -17.50
N GLY A 97 -3.29 8.16 -16.53
CA GLY A 97 -4.27 9.24 -16.58
C GLY A 97 -5.72 8.80 -16.34
N GLU A 98 -5.94 7.57 -15.87
CA GLU A 98 -7.27 7.00 -15.68
C GLU A 98 -8.10 7.79 -14.66
N HIS A 99 -7.45 8.30 -13.61
CA HIS A 99 -8.08 9.15 -12.59
C HIS A 99 -8.74 10.43 -13.14
N LEU A 100 -8.38 10.85 -14.36
CA LEU A 100 -8.96 12.02 -15.02
C LEU A 100 -10.30 11.71 -15.73
N SER A 101 -10.57 10.43 -16.01
CA SER A 101 -11.69 10.03 -16.88
C SER A 101 -12.58 8.95 -16.29
N ARG A 102 -12.12 8.22 -15.26
CA ARG A 102 -12.89 7.17 -14.59
C ARG A 102 -13.41 7.64 -13.22
N PRO A 103 -14.61 7.21 -12.81
CA PRO A 103 -15.11 7.45 -11.47
C PRO A 103 -14.19 6.82 -10.42
N LEU A 104 -13.99 7.51 -9.28
CA LEU A 104 -13.19 7.01 -8.16
C LEU A 104 -13.54 5.58 -7.77
N ARG A 105 -14.84 5.28 -7.66
CA ARG A 105 -15.33 3.94 -7.31
C ARG A 105 -14.78 2.83 -8.22
N GLU A 106 -14.69 3.07 -9.53
CA GLU A 106 -14.17 2.05 -10.45
C GLU A 106 -12.65 1.84 -10.30
N LEU A 107 -11.94 2.90 -9.91
CA LEU A 107 -10.50 2.85 -9.64
C LEU A 107 -10.24 2.03 -8.38
N GLU A 108 -10.99 2.30 -7.31
CA GLU A 108 -10.97 1.54 -6.05
C GLU A 108 -11.34 0.06 -6.27
N ASP A 109 -12.42 -0.22 -7.01
CA ASP A 109 -12.84 -1.59 -7.33
C ASP A 109 -11.71 -2.36 -8.05
N THR A 110 -10.97 -1.68 -8.93
CA THR A 110 -9.80 -2.26 -9.63
C THR A 110 -8.63 -2.48 -8.68
N ALA A 111 -8.36 -1.54 -7.76
CA ALA A 111 -7.30 -1.65 -6.77
C ALA A 111 -7.56 -2.81 -5.79
N TYR A 112 -8.77 -2.93 -5.24
CA TYR A 112 -9.19 -4.06 -4.42
C TYR A 112 -9.12 -5.39 -5.17
N ALA A 113 -9.53 -5.42 -6.45
CA ALA A 113 -9.44 -6.64 -7.26
C ALA A 113 -7.99 -7.11 -7.49
N SER A 114 -7.00 -6.22 -7.34
CA SER A 114 -5.58 -6.55 -7.50
C SER A 114 -5.00 -7.29 -6.28
N GLU A 115 -5.61 -7.16 -5.10
CA GLU A 115 -5.07 -7.68 -3.84
C GLU A 115 -5.06 -9.22 -3.83
N GLY A 116 -6.17 -9.86 -4.22
CA GLY A 116 -6.31 -11.32 -4.22
C GLY A 116 -5.20 -12.03 -5.02
N PRO A 117 -5.01 -11.70 -6.31
CA PRO A 117 -3.92 -12.27 -7.11
C PRO A 117 -2.51 -11.98 -6.55
N ALA A 118 -2.31 -10.85 -5.88
CA ALA A 118 -1.03 -10.53 -5.22
C ALA A 118 -0.79 -11.46 -4.02
N LEU A 119 -1.80 -11.68 -3.19
CA LEU A 119 -1.74 -12.60 -2.06
C LEU A 119 -1.51 -14.05 -2.49
N GLU A 120 -2.11 -14.48 -3.61
CA GLU A 120 -1.82 -15.80 -4.20
C GLU A 120 -0.35 -15.94 -4.56
N ARG A 121 0.24 -14.96 -5.27
CA ARG A 121 1.67 -14.97 -5.62
C ARG A 121 2.57 -14.93 -4.37
N LEU A 122 2.20 -14.17 -3.35
CA LEU A 122 2.95 -14.10 -2.10
C LEU A 122 3.05 -15.48 -1.43
N ARG A 123 1.94 -16.23 -1.43
CA ARG A 123 1.82 -17.58 -0.85
C ARG A 123 2.57 -18.61 -1.68
N ASP A 124 2.47 -18.53 -3.00
CA ASP A 124 3.19 -19.43 -3.93
C ASP A 124 4.70 -19.24 -3.86
N ASN A 125 5.17 -18.03 -3.52
CA ASN A 125 6.58 -17.69 -3.37
C ASN A 125 7.01 -17.61 -1.88
N GLN A 126 6.43 -18.46 -1.02
CA GLN A 126 6.96 -18.70 0.33
C GLN A 126 8.23 -19.57 0.27
N PRO A 127 9.25 -19.28 1.10
CA PRO A 127 10.48 -20.05 1.16
C PRO A 127 10.29 -21.48 1.70
#